data_AF-A0A3B8QDY9-F1
#
_entry.id   AF-A0A3B8QDY9-F1
#
_cell.length_a   1.000
_cell.length_b   1.000
_cell.length_c   1.000
_cell.angle_alpha   90.00
_cell.angle_beta   90.00
_cell.angle_gamma   90.00
#
_symmetry.space_group_name_H-M   'P 1'
#
loop_
_entity.id
_entity.type
_entity.pdbx_description
1 polymer ?
#
loop_
_entity_poly.entity_id
_entity_poly.type
_entity_poly.pdbx_seq_one_letter_code
_entity_poly.pdbx_strand_id
1 'polypeptide(L)' 'VLAKVTRDRLMLEADARWPGYGFAKHKGYGTPQHIRALEKLGPCSIHRRSFAPLRQPELFGISS' A
#
# COMPACT_ATOMS: atom_id res chain seq x y z
N VAL A 1 13.19 -14.02 11.79
CA VAL A 1 13.67 -12.65 12.14
C VAL A 1 14.28 -11.92 10.94
N LEU A 2 15.16 -12.54 10.13
CA LEU A 2 15.74 -11.92 8.91
C LEU A 2 14.71 -11.36 7.92
N ALA A 3 13.55 -12.01 7.77
CA ALA A 3 12.49 -11.53 6.88
C ALA A 3 11.90 -10.15 7.25
N LYS A 4 11.96 -9.76 8.53
CA LYS A 4 11.35 -8.51 9.03
C LYS A 4 12.22 -7.29 8.72
N VAL A 5 13.54 -7.41 8.90
CA VAL A 5 14.48 -6.30 8.65
C VAL A 5 14.53 -5.93 7.17
N THR A 6 14.53 -6.94 6.30
CA THR A 6 14.48 -6.74 4.84
C THR A 6 13.16 -6.08 4.42
N ARG A 7 12.03 -6.52 4.99
CA ARG A 7 10.71 -5.92 4.75
C ARG A 7 10.68 -4.45 5.17
N ASP A 8 11.25 -4.11 6.33
CA ASP A 8 11.22 -2.75 6.85
C ASP A 8 12.01 -1.76 5.98
N ARG A 9 13.18 -2.19 5.46
CA ARG A 9 13.98 -1.40 4.50
C ARG A 9 13.27 -1.22 3.16
N LEU A 10 12.73 -2.31 2.60
CA LEU A 10 11.97 -2.24 1.35
C LEU A 10 10.77 -1.28 1.44
N MET A 11 10.12 -1.19 2.59
CA MET A 11 8.98 -0.29 2.80
C MET A 11 9.40 1.17 3.00
N LEU A 12 10.61 1.43 3.49
CA LEU A 12 11.19 2.78 3.52
C LEU A 12 11.55 3.24 2.09
N GLU A 13 12.19 2.39 1.31
CA GLU A 13 12.50 2.67 -0.10
C GLU A 13 11.22 2.87 -0.93
N ALA A 14 10.19 2.06 -0.67
CA ALA A 14 8.88 2.21 -1.29
C ALA A 14 8.23 3.56 -0.94
N ASP A 15 8.35 4.03 0.30
CA ASP A 15 7.83 5.33 0.71
C ASP A 15 8.53 6.49 -0.02
N ALA A 16 9.84 6.38 -0.20
CA ALA A 16 10.62 7.35 -0.97
C ALA A 16 10.25 7.34 -2.47
N ARG A 17 9.97 6.16 -3.03
CA ARG A 17 9.60 6.01 -4.45
C ARG A 17 8.13 6.38 -4.73
N TRP A 18 7.24 6.12 -3.77
CA TRP A 18 5.81 6.43 -3.84
C TRP A 18 5.40 7.25 -2.60
N PRO A 19 5.75 8.54 -2.55
CA PRO A 19 5.39 9.40 -1.44
C PRO A 19 3.86 9.54 -1.34
N GLY A 20 3.36 9.65 -0.11
CA GLY A 20 1.93 9.83 0.18
C GLY A 20 1.17 8.55 0.53
N TYR A 21 1.71 7.36 0.25
CA TYR A 21 1.10 6.08 0.65
C TYR A 21 1.39 5.71 2.10
N GLY A 22 2.49 6.20 2.67
CA GLY A 22 2.87 5.94 4.06
C GLY A 22 3.52 4.58 4.31
N PHE A 23 4.10 3.95 3.27
CA PHE A 23 4.72 2.63 3.35
C PHE A 23 5.73 2.51 4.49
N ALA A 24 6.46 3.58 4.78
CA ALA A 24 7.42 3.64 5.88
C ALA A 24 6.78 3.38 7.25
N LYS A 25 5.52 3.81 7.44
CA LYS A 25 4.78 3.72 8.70
C LYS A 25 4.06 2.39 8.86
N HIS A 26 3.31 1.95 7.84
CA HIS A 26 2.48 0.77 7.94
C HIS A 26 3.09 -0.48 7.28
N LYS A 27 4.30 -0.40 6.72
CA LYS A 27 5.04 -1.56 6.15
C LYS A 27 4.27 -2.39 5.11
N GLY A 28 3.34 -1.74 4.40
CA GLY A 28 2.47 -2.37 3.41
C GLY A 28 1.25 -3.11 3.99
N TYR A 29 0.95 -2.97 5.28
CA TYR A 29 -0.34 -3.37 5.85
C TYR A 29 -1.44 -2.39 5.42
N GLY A 30 -2.63 -2.91 5.09
CA GLY A 30 -3.79 -2.13 4.66
C GLY A 30 -4.45 -1.35 5.80
N THR A 31 -3.76 -0.34 6.31
CA THR A 31 -4.29 0.57 7.34
C THR A 31 -5.29 1.56 6.72
N PRO A 32 -6.19 2.18 7.52
CA PRO A 32 -7.10 3.21 7.01
C PRO A 32 -6.38 4.38 6.32
N GLN A 33 -5.16 4.71 6.77
CA GLN A 33 -4.32 5.72 6.13
C GLN A 33 -3.89 5.29 4.72
N HIS A 34 -3.54 4.02 4.57
CA HIS A 34 -3.18 3.44 3.28
C HIS A 34 -4.38 3.36 2.33
N ILE A 35 -5.56 3.01 2.85
CA ILE A 35 -6.81 3.01 2.07
C ILE A 35 -7.12 4.42 1.55
N ARG A 36 -7.05 5.45 2.41
CA ARG A 36 -7.22 6.85 1.97
C ARG A 36 -6.18 7.28 0.93
N ALA A 37 -4.95 6.78 1.03
CA ALA A 37 -3.93 7.05 0.03
C ALA A 37 -4.24 6.34 -1.29
N LEU A 38 -4.74 5.11 -1.25
CA LEU A 38 -5.23 4.38 -2.44
C LEU A 38 -6.41 5.08 -3.11
N GLU A 39 -7.35 5.64 -2.34
CA GLU A 39 -8.47 6.43 -2.89
C GLU A 39 -7.98 7.72 -3.56
N LYS A 40 -6.97 8.38 -2.99
CA LYS A 40 -6.45 9.67 -3.50
C LYS A 40 -5.46 9.54 -4.65
N LEU A 41 -4.59 8.53 -4.60
CA LEU A 41 -3.45 8.36 -5.51
C LEU A 41 -3.63 7.17 -6.47
N GLY A 42 -4.65 6.33 -6.24
CA GLY A 42 -4.83 5.06 -6.93
C GLY A 42 -3.90 3.95 -6.41
N PRO A 43 -3.96 2.72 -6.95
CA PRO A 43 -3.00 1.67 -6.65
C PRO A 43 -1.71 1.79 -7.49
N CYS A 44 -0.55 1.89 -6.85
CA CYS A 44 0.77 1.82 -7.51
C CYS A 44 1.28 0.39 -7.79
N SER A 45 2.37 0.27 -8.54
CA SER A 45 2.93 -1.00 -9.07
C SER A 45 3.39 -2.04 -8.03
N ILE A 46 3.67 -1.64 -6.78
CA ILE A 46 4.01 -2.60 -5.70
C ILE A 46 2.78 -3.15 -4.98
N HIS A 47 1.59 -2.62 -5.27
CA HIS A 47 0.36 -3.15 -4.72
C HIS A 47 -0.01 -4.45 -5.40
N ARG A 48 -0.21 -5.50 -4.59
CA ARG A 48 -0.73 -6.76 -5.09
C ARG A 48 -2.24 -6.64 -5.25
N ARG A 49 -2.69 -6.41 -6.48
CA ARG A 49 -4.12 -6.32 -6.84
C ARG A 49 -4.94 -7.56 -6.45
N SER A 50 -4.29 -8.71 -6.30
CA SER A 50 -4.92 -9.97 -5.85
C SER A 50 -5.14 -10.07 -4.32
N PHE A 51 -4.61 -9.14 -3.53
CA PHE A 51 -4.74 -9.14 -2.07
C PHE A 51 -5.85 -8.18 -1.63
N ALA A 52 -6.65 -8.58 -0.64
CA ALA A 52 -7.61 -7.66 -0.03
C ALA A 52 -6.84 -6.50 0.63
N PRO A 53 -7.29 -5.23 0.51
CA PRO A 53 -8.60 -4.78 0.01
C PRO A 53 -8.70 -4.58 -1.52
N LEU A 54 -7.59 -4.61 -2.28
CA LEU A 54 -7.59 -4.34 -3.74
C LEU A 54 -8.31 -5.38 -4.60
N ARG A 55 -8.64 -6.55 -4.02
CA ARG A 55 -9.50 -7.55 -4.65
C ARG A 55 -10.97 -7.10 -4.72
N GLN A 56 -11.36 -6.08 -3.95
CA GLN A 56 -12.70 -5.51 -3.92
C GLN A 56 -12.63 -4.06 -4.42
N PRO A 57 -12.58 -3.84 -5.76
CA PRO A 57 -12.57 -2.51 -6.34
C PRO A 57 -13.78 -1.64 -5.92
N GLU A 58 -14.90 -2.28 -5.56
CA GLU A 58 -16.11 -1.64 -5.04
C GLU A 58 -15.87 -0.83 -3.75
N LEU A 59 -14.89 -1.20 -2.93
CA LEU A 59 -14.54 -0.47 -1.70
C LEU A 59 -13.82 0.85 -1.95
N PHE A 60 -13.28 1.08 -3.15
CA PHE A 60 -12.50 2.27 -3.48
C PHE A 60 -13.26 3.28 -4.34
N GLY A 61 -14.57 3.10 -4.52
CA GLY A 61 -15.37 3.96 -5.41
C GLY A 61 -14.91 3.92 -6.88
N ILE A 62 -14.09 2.92 -7.25
CA ILE A 62 -13.69 2.67 -8.62
C ILE A 62 -14.78 1.76 -9.21
N SER A 63 -15.97 2.32 -9.38
CA SER A 63 -17.05 1.68 -10.13
C SER A 63 -16.69 1.69 -11.61
N SER A 64 -16.82 0.54 -12.27
CA SER A 64 -17.05 0.49 -13.72
C SER A 64 -18.37 1.14 -14.08
#